data_AF-A0A8H6XKI1-F1
#
_entry.id   AF-A0A8H6XKI1-F1
#
_cell.length_a   1.000
_cell.length_b   1.000
_cell.length_c   1.000
_cell.angle_alpha   90.00
_cell.angle_beta   90.00
_cell.angle_gamma   90.00
#
_symmetry.space_group_name_H-M   'P 1'
#
loop_
_entity.id
_entity.type
_entity.pdbx_description
1 polymer ?
#
loop_
_entity_poly.entity_id
_entity_poly.type
_entity_poly.pdbx_seq_one_letter_code
_entity_poly.pdbx_strand_id
1 'polypeptide(L)'
;MWDYVDVQMQHNRTFLHQIPPGFVNQARVLANFHDWNAFSDPKPDGIGNVATRVMLPSIFSALTRIANQTDPLKLAINGISYKPFISLFNLTQAAISNPEIAGIENYNSLATLELRNSSSGGEPTLRLKFKNGTDEHVFRTLKMFGKTDVPLSEFISRLTPVAINSTAEWCTACNQTVLRGCSA
;
A
#
# COMPACT_ATOMS: atom_id res chain seq x y z
N MET A 1 -8.95 18.91 -2.27
CA MET A 1 -10.21 19.20 -2.99
C MET A 1 -11.09 17.96 -3.11
N TRP A 2 -10.59 16.81 -3.59
CA TRP A 2 -11.37 15.56 -3.66
C TRP A 2 -11.95 15.10 -2.31
N ASP A 3 -11.15 15.07 -1.25
CA ASP A 3 -11.59 14.57 0.06
C ASP A 3 -12.88 15.26 0.56
N TYR A 4 -12.93 16.59 0.46
CA TYR A 4 -14.15 17.35 0.76
C TYR A 4 -15.32 16.97 -0.13
N VAL A 5 -15.10 16.83 -1.44
CA VAL A 5 -16.13 16.44 -2.41
C VAL A 5 -16.69 15.07 -2.08
N ASP A 6 -15.83 14.09 -1.78
CA ASP A 6 -16.22 12.72 -1.43
C ASP A 6 -17.02 12.67 -0.12
N VAL A 7 -16.57 13.39 0.91
CA VAL A 7 -17.30 13.50 2.18
C VAL A 7 -18.68 14.14 1.98
N GLN A 8 -18.77 15.23 1.21
CA GLN A 8 -20.05 15.86 0.91
C GLN A 8 -20.97 14.94 0.09
N MET A 9 -20.43 14.17 -0.85
CA MET A 9 -21.18 13.18 -1.61
C MET A 9 -21.82 12.11 -0.73
N GLN A 10 -21.12 11.67 0.32
CA GLN A 10 -21.59 10.62 1.23
C GLN A 10 -22.57 11.13 2.28
N HIS A 11 -22.39 12.36 2.76
CA HIS A 11 -23.11 12.88 3.93
C HIS A 11 -24.09 14.02 3.62
N ASN A 12 -24.05 14.61 2.43
CA ASN A 12 -24.88 15.75 2.06
C ASN A 12 -25.70 15.46 0.79
N ARG A 13 -26.96 15.06 1.02
CA ARG A 13 -27.91 14.70 -0.04
C ARG A 13 -28.12 15.81 -1.09
N THR A 14 -27.92 17.08 -0.75
CA THR A 14 -28.16 18.19 -1.69
C THR A 14 -26.90 18.64 -2.43
N PHE A 15 -25.71 18.19 -2.03
CA PHE A 15 -24.44 18.64 -2.60
C PHE A 15 -24.32 18.37 -4.10
N LEU A 16 -24.87 17.25 -4.58
CA LEU A 16 -24.90 16.91 -6.00
C LEU A 16 -25.57 17.99 -6.88
N HIS A 17 -26.53 18.73 -6.34
CA HIS A 17 -27.20 19.81 -7.06
C HIS A 17 -26.42 21.13 -7.06
N GLN A 18 -25.32 21.20 -6.30
CA GLN A 18 -24.49 22.40 -6.14
C GLN A 18 -23.24 22.39 -7.03
N ILE A 19 -22.97 21.27 -7.72
CA ILE A 19 -21.76 21.08 -8.52
C ILE A 19 -22.09 20.79 -9.99
N PRO A 20 -21.27 21.26 -10.94
CA PRO A 20 -21.50 20.98 -12.36
C PRO A 20 -21.42 19.49 -12.70
N PRO A 21 -22.11 19.03 -13.76
CA PRO A 21 -21.94 17.68 -14.29
C PRO A 21 -20.46 17.37 -14.57
N GLY A 22 -20.02 16.16 -14.21
CA GLY A 22 -18.64 15.71 -14.41
C GLY A 22 -17.62 16.20 -13.38
N PHE A 23 -17.98 17.15 -12.52
CA PHE A 23 -17.06 17.71 -11.51
C PHE A 23 -16.49 16.65 -10.56
N VAL A 24 -17.33 15.73 -10.08
CA VAL A 24 -16.90 14.63 -9.17
C VAL A 24 -15.82 13.77 -9.83
N ASN A 25 -16.05 13.36 -11.08
CA ASN A 25 -15.09 12.52 -11.81
C ASN A 25 -13.77 13.26 -12.04
N GLN A 26 -13.83 14.53 -12.47
CA GLN A 26 -12.63 15.35 -12.66
C GLN A 26 -11.85 15.52 -11.35
N ALA A 27 -12.55 15.79 -10.24
CA ALA A 27 -11.93 15.90 -8.92
C ALA A 27 -11.24 14.59 -8.51
N ARG A 28 -11.85 13.42 -8.76
CA ARG A 28 -11.23 12.12 -8.47
C ARG A 28 -10.00 11.87 -9.33
N VAL A 29 -10.07 12.12 -10.63
CA VAL A 29 -8.94 11.91 -11.54
C VAL A 29 -7.74 12.78 -11.16
N LEU A 30 -7.98 14.07 -10.88
CA LEU A 30 -6.92 14.99 -10.46
C LEU A 30 -6.32 14.59 -9.10
N ALA A 31 -7.14 14.09 -8.18
CA ALA A 31 -6.66 13.62 -6.89
C ALA A 31 -5.87 12.32 -6.99
N ASN A 32 -6.31 11.35 -7.81
CA ASN A 32 -5.54 10.15 -8.10
C ASN A 32 -4.19 10.52 -8.74
N PHE A 33 -4.18 11.44 -9.70
CA PHE A 33 -2.94 11.93 -10.31
C PHE A 33 -2.01 12.57 -9.26
N HIS A 34 -2.53 13.49 -8.44
CA HIS A 34 -1.74 14.12 -7.39
C HIS A 34 -1.18 13.10 -6.39
N ASP A 35 -2.02 12.24 -5.84
CA ASP A 35 -1.64 11.31 -4.77
C ASP A 35 -0.73 10.18 -5.28
N TRP A 36 -0.91 9.72 -6.52
CA TRP A 36 0.05 8.82 -7.16
C TRP A 36 1.43 9.48 -7.24
N ASN A 37 1.52 10.71 -7.74
CA ASN A 37 2.80 11.40 -7.87
C ASN A 37 3.40 11.86 -6.53
N ALA A 38 2.60 11.96 -5.46
CA ALA A 38 3.07 12.34 -4.13
C ALA A 38 3.48 11.13 -3.27
N PHE A 39 2.80 10.00 -3.42
CA PHE A 39 2.97 8.79 -2.58
C PHE A 39 3.52 7.59 -3.35
N SER A 40 4.16 7.85 -4.49
CA SER A 40 4.98 6.89 -5.21
C SER A 40 6.25 7.56 -5.72
N ASP A 41 7.29 6.77 -5.96
CA ASP A 41 8.54 7.24 -6.57
C ASP A 41 9.06 6.17 -7.53
N PRO A 42 9.52 6.53 -8.74
CA PRO A 42 10.13 5.57 -9.67
C PRO A 42 11.39 4.90 -9.09
N LYS A 43 12.10 5.55 -8.16
CA LYS A 43 13.17 4.93 -7.40
C LYS A 43 12.58 4.23 -6.16
N PRO A 44 12.85 2.92 -5.95
CA PRO A 44 12.35 2.20 -4.79
C PRO A 44 12.69 2.84 -3.43
N ASP A 45 13.87 3.46 -3.30
CA ASP A 45 14.35 4.19 -2.11
C ASP A 45 13.98 5.68 -2.10
N GLY A 46 13.16 6.14 -3.05
CA GLY A 46 12.66 7.50 -3.12
C GLY A 46 11.71 7.85 -1.96
N ILE A 47 11.59 9.13 -1.67
CA ILE A 47 10.78 9.65 -0.54
C ILE A 47 9.28 9.44 -0.77
N GLY A 48 8.82 9.42 -2.03
CA GLY A 48 7.42 9.12 -2.35
C GLY A 48 7.00 7.72 -1.86
N ASN A 49 7.94 6.78 -1.77
CA ASN A 49 7.68 5.42 -1.26
C ASN A 49 7.81 5.27 0.26
N VAL A 50 8.01 6.37 1.02
CA VAL A 50 8.31 6.29 2.47
C VAL A 50 7.22 5.59 3.27
N ALA A 51 5.95 5.76 2.88
CA ALA A 51 4.80 5.26 3.62
C ALA A 51 4.83 3.73 3.78
N THR A 52 5.18 2.98 2.73
CA THR A 52 5.36 1.52 2.85
C THR A 52 6.74 1.17 3.38
N ARG A 53 7.79 1.93 3.04
CA ARG A 53 9.16 1.63 3.49
C ARG A 53 9.30 1.56 5.02
N VAL A 54 8.59 2.41 5.76
CA VAL A 54 8.55 2.36 7.23
C VAL A 54 7.71 1.21 7.79
N MET A 55 6.82 0.64 6.97
CA MET A 55 6.00 -0.52 7.34
C MET A 55 6.68 -1.85 7.02
N LEU A 56 7.67 -1.86 6.12
CA LEU A 56 8.37 -3.08 5.71
C LEU A 56 8.90 -3.90 6.90
N PRO A 57 9.52 -3.33 7.94
CA PRO A 57 10.01 -4.13 9.07
C PRO A 57 8.90 -4.90 9.79
N SER A 58 7.72 -4.28 10.00
CA SER A 58 6.59 -4.96 10.66
C SER A 58 5.94 -5.99 9.74
N ILE A 59 5.89 -5.72 8.44
CA ILE A 59 5.43 -6.69 7.42
C ILE A 59 6.35 -7.91 7.39
N PHE A 60 7.68 -7.71 7.31
CA PHE A 60 8.65 -8.81 7.31
C PHE A 60 8.54 -9.65 8.58
N SER A 61 8.52 -8.99 9.75
CA SER A 61 8.36 -9.66 11.03
C SER A 61 7.08 -10.50 11.08
N ALA A 62 5.93 -9.94 10.67
CA ALA A 62 4.67 -10.67 10.66
C ALA A 62 4.72 -11.89 9.71
N LEU A 63 5.24 -11.74 8.50
CA LEU A 63 5.32 -12.82 7.52
C LEU A 63 6.26 -13.95 7.96
N THR A 64 7.44 -13.61 8.50
CA THR A 64 8.39 -14.60 9.03
C THR A 64 7.81 -15.34 10.24
N ARG A 65 7.10 -14.64 11.14
CA ARG A 65 6.41 -15.27 12.26
C ARG A 65 5.29 -16.20 11.79
N ILE A 66 4.47 -15.78 10.84
CA ILE A 66 3.41 -16.63 10.27
C ILE A 66 4.00 -17.86 9.56
N ALA A 67 5.17 -17.73 8.92
CA ALA A 67 5.88 -18.84 8.29
C ALA A 67 6.48 -19.84 9.30
N ASN A 68 6.78 -19.39 10.52
CA ASN A 68 7.30 -20.25 11.58
C ASN A 68 6.17 -21.07 12.20
N GLN A 69 6.20 -22.38 11.99
CA GLN A 69 5.19 -23.31 12.51
C GLN A 69 5.10 -23.33 14.05
N THR A 70 6.17 -22.94 14.74
CA THR A 70 6.20 -22.87 16.21
C THR A 70 5.68 -21.53 16.77
N ASP A 71 5.52 -20.50 15.93
CA ASP A 71 4.94 -19.23 16.34
C ASP A 71 3.40 -19.27 16.17
N PRO A 72 2.63 -18.85 17.19
CA PRO A 72 1.17 -18.88 17.13
C PRO A 72 0.56 -17.80 16.22
N LEU A 73 1.33 -16.81 15.74
CA LEU A 73 0.79 -15.75 14.89
C LEU A 73 0.25 -16.31 13.57
N LYS A 74 -1.04 -16.09 13.29
CA LYS A 74 -1.69 -16.48 12.03
C LYS A 74 -2.18 -15.30 11.19
N LEU A 75 -2.38 -14.13 11.82
CA LEU A 75 -2.92 -12.94 11.18
C LEU A 75 -2.33 -11.70 11.85
N ALA A 76 -1.88 -10.75 11.02
CA ALA A 76 -1.52 -9.40 11.44
C ALA A 76 -2.37 -8.41 10.64
N ILE A 77 -2.97 -7.44 11.33
CA ILE A 77 -3.84 -6.41 10.72
C ILE A 77 -3.22 -5.05 11.00
N ASN A 78 -3.11 -4.23 9.97
CA ASN A 78 -2.67 -2.84 10.08
C ASN A 78 -3.81 -1.93 9.61
N GLY A 79 -4.36 -1.13 10.53
CA GLY A 79 -5.28 -0.04 10.18
C GLY A 79 -4.48 1.15 9.68
N ILE A 80 -4.62 1.50 8.40
CA ILE A 80 -3.84 2.53 7.73
C ILE A 80 -4.73 3.40 6.84
N SER A 81 -4.20 4.56 6.42
CA SER A 81 -4.80 5.38 5.36
C SER A 81 -4.47 4.82 3.97
N TYR A 82 -4.91 5.52 2.92
CA TYR A 82 -4.67 5.12 1.52
C TYR A 82 -3.22 5.28 1.02
N LYS A 83 -2.43 6.17 1.65
CA LYS A 83 -1.10 6.53 1.16
C LYS A 83 -0.13 5.33 1.10
N PRO A 84 -0.08 4.44 2.12
CA PRO A 84 0.72 3.22 2.04
C PRO A 84 0.21 2.19 1.02
N PHE A 85 -1.06 2.23 0.58
CA PHE A 85 -1.51 1.36 -0.52
C PHE A 85 -0.85 1.78 -1.83
N ILE A 86 -0.90 3.09 -2.15
CA ILE A 86 -0.24 3.67 -3.33
C ILE A 86 1.25 3.29 -3.35
N SER A 87 1.94 3.55 -2.24
CA SER A 87 3.37 3.24 -2.10
C SER A 87 3.65 1.73 -2.23
N LEU A 88 2.81 0.87 -1.66
CA LEU A 88 2.97 -0.59 -1.74
C LEU A 88 2.78 -1.08 -3.18
N PHE A 89 1.74 -0.60 -3.87
CA PHE A 89 1.44 -1.00 -5.25
C PHE A 89 2.50 -0.53 -6.23
N ASN A 90 3.12 0.62 -5.97
CA ASN A 90 4.29 1.07 -6.72
C ASN A 90 5.54 0.22 -6.42
N LEU A 91 5.91 0.06 -5.16
CA LEU A 91 7.11 -0.70 -4.75
C LEU A 91 7.08 -2.16 -5.22
N THR A 92 5.90 -2.79 -5.15
CA THR A 92 5.70 -4.17 -5.61
C THR A 92 5.45 -4.27 -7.11
N GLN A 93 5.38 -3.14 -7.83
CA GLN A 93 5.04 -3.05 -9.25
C GLN A 93 3.65 -3.61 -9.59
N ALA A 94 2.76 -3.75 -8.62
CA ALA A 94 1.40 -4.24 -8.82
C ALA A 94 0.56 -3.33 -9.71
N ALA A 95 0.82 -2.03 -9.67
CA ALA A 95 0.17 -1.04 -10.52
C ALA A 95 0.59 -1.15 -12.01
N ILE A 96 1.71 -1.81 -12.35
CA ILE A 96 2.13 -1.98 -13.75
C ILE A 96 1.13 -2.84 -14.53
N SER A 97 0.67 -3.95 -13.93
CA SER A 97 -0.33 -4.81 -14.57
C SER A 97 -1.77 -4.41 -14.27
N ASN A 98 -1.98 -3.48 -13.34
CA ASN A 98 -3.30 -3.04 -12.87
C ASN A 98 -3.31 -1.51 -12.71
N PRO A 99 -3.21 -0.74 -13.80
CA PRO A 99 -3.06 0.71 -13.71
C PRO A 99 -4.24 1.40 -13.01
N GLU A 100 -5.39 0.74 -12.88
CA GLU A 100 -6.55 1.26 -12.16
C GLU A 100 -6.39 1.35 -10.64
N ILE A 101 -5.37 0.70 -10.06
CA ILE A 101 -5.04 0.83 -8.62
C ILE A 101 -4.03 1.96 -8.36
N ALA A 102 -3.59 2.67 -9.41
CA ALA A 102 -2.64 3.77 -9.31
C ALA A 102 -3.35 5.06 -8.86
N GLY A 103 -3.77 5.11 -7.60
CA GLY A 103 -4.45 6.27 -7.03
C GLY A 103 -5.07 5.98 -5.67
N ILE A 104 -5.94 6.89 -5.24
CA ILE A 104 -6.67 6.77 -3.98
C ILE A 104 -7.62 5.58 -4.11
N GLU A 105 -7.54 4.62 -3.20
CA GLU A 105 -8.53 3.55 -3.13
C GLU A 105 -9.80 3.96 -2.36
N ASN A 106 -10.84 3.15 -2.46
CA ASN A 106 -12.12 3.43 -1.82
C ASN A 106 -12.09 3.12 -0.32
N TYR A 107 -13.00 3.74 0.43
CA TYR A 107 -13.20 3.40 1.84
C TYR A 107 -13.42 1.90 2.05
N ASN A 108 -12.86 1.39 3.15
CA ASN A 108 -12.92 -0.02 3.52
C ASN A 108 -12.25 -0.96 2.49
N SER A 109 -11.24 -0.45 1.79
CA SER A 109 -10.33 -1.25 0.97
C SER A 109 -9.46 -2.16 1.83
N LEU A 110 -9.05 -3.28 1.24
CA LEU A 110 -8.20 -4.27 1.88
C LEU A 110 -7.16 -4.80 0.90
N ALA A 111 -5.89 -4.72 1.28
CA ALA A 111 -4.78 -5.42 0.62
C ALA A 111 -4.26 -6.50 1.57
N THR A 112 -4.10 -7.73 1.07
CA THR A 112 -3.60 -8.85 1.87
C THR A 112 -2.35 -9.44 1.24
N LEU A 113 -1.35 -9.75 2.08
CA LEU A 113 -0.19 -10.56 1.71
C LEU A 113 -0.42 -11.95 2.30
N GLU A 114 -0.96 -12.86 1.49
CA GLU A 114 -1.29 -14.21 1.90
C GLU A 114 -0.06 -15.10 1.80
N LEU A 115 0.43 -15.62 2.93
CA LEU A 115 1.42 -16.69 2.93
C LEU A 115 0.76 -18.03 2.61
N ARG A 116 1.29 -18.73 1.61
CA ARG A 116 0.74 -19.99 1.09
C ARG A 116 1.84 -21.03 1.04
N ASN A 117 1.48 -22.29 1.27
CA ASN A 117 2.38 -23.39 0.95
C ASN A 117 2.63 -23.43 -0.56
N SER A 118 3.88 -23.63 -0.96
CA SER A 118 4.23 -23.81 -2.37
C SER A 118 3.56 -25.07 -2.92
N SER A 119 2.89 -24.94 -4.07
CA SER A 119 2.24 -26.06 -4.76
C SER A 119 3.22 -27.10 -5.30
N SER A 120 4.49 -26.72 -5.51
CA SER A 120 5.56 -27.60 -5.99
C SER A 120 6.50 -28.06 -4.88
N GLY A 121 6.14 -27.83 -3.61
CA GLY A 121 7.07 -27.96 -2.49
C GLY A 121 8.10 -26.83 -2.45
N GLY A 122 8.89 -26.79 -1.38
CA GLY A 122 9.88 -25.73 -1.13
C GLY A 122 9.37 -24.64 -0.20
N GLU A 123 9.97 -23.44 -0.29
CA GLU A 123 9.61 -22.34 0.60
C GLU A 123 8.18 -21.84 0.37
N PRO A 124 7.52 -21.27 1.40
CA PRO A 124 6.23 -20.63 1.24
C PRO A 124 6.27 -19.46 0.25
N THR A 125 5.15 -19.22 -0.42
CA THR A 125 4.98 -18.11 -1.36
C THR A 125 3.97 -17.10 -0.85
N LEU A 126 4.17 -15.84 -1.19
CA LEU A 126 3.26 -14.73 -0.92
C LEU A 126 2.41 -14.41 -2.13
N ARG A 127 1.12 -14.21 -1.89
CA ARG A 127 0.16 -13.72 -2.87
C ARG A 127 -0.44 -12.40 -2.41
N LEU A 128 -0.37 -11.38 -3.26
CA LEU A 128 -1.04 -10.10 -3.02
C LEU A 128 -2.48 -10.17 -3.50
N LYS A 129 -3.43 -9.92 -2.60
CA LYS A 129 -4.83 -9.69 -2.98
C LYS A 129 -5.23 -8.26 -2.69
N PHE A 130 -6.22 -7.79 -3.43
CA PHE A 130 -6.82 -6.49 -3.22
C PHE A 130 -8.33 -6.54 -3.40
N LYS A 131 -9.04 -5.79 -2.56
CA LYS A 131 -10.48 -5.55 -2.63
C LYS A 131 -10.70 -4.06 -2.39
N ASN A 132 -11.24 -3.35 -3.38
CA ASN A 132 -11.32 -1.89 -3.38
C ASN A 132 -12.65 -1.37 -2.81
N GLY A 133 -12.85 -1.59 -1.51
CA GLY A 133 -14.04 -1.16 -0.79
C GLY A 133 -15.15 -2.21 -0.78
N THR A 134 -16.35 -1.79 -0.40
CA THR A 134 -17.51 -2.69 -0.21
C THR A 134 -18.21 -3.07 -1.50
N ASP A 135 -18.10 -2.23 -2.54
CA ASP A 135 -18.75 -2.44 -3.84
C ASP A 135 -18.08 -3.57 -4.64
N GLU A 136 -16.81 -3.86 -4.34
CA GLU A 136 -16.11 -5.01 -4.90
C GLU A 136 -16.38 -6.25 -4.04
N HIS A 137 -17.01 -7.29 -4.59
CA HIS A 137 -17.41 -8.46 -3.80
C HIS A 137 -16.31 -9.52 -3.63
N VAL A 138 -15.24 -9.46 -4.43
CA VAL A 138 -14.21 -10.51 -4.49
C VAL A 138 -12.82 -9.90 -4.38
N PHE A 139 -11.93 -10.58 -3.66
CA PHE A 139 -10.51 -10.25 -3.65
C PHE A 139 -9.83 -10.64 -4.96
N ARG A 140 -9.44 -9.65 -5.77
CA ARG A 140 -8.65 -9.90 -6.97
C ARG A 140 -7.19 -10.14 -6.63
N THR A 141 -6.53 -10.98 -7.43
CA THR A 141 -5.10 -11.27 -7.26
C THR A 141 -4.29 -10.25 -8.05
N LEU A 142 -3.37 -9.57 -7.38
CA LEU A 142 -2.43 -8.67 -8.02
C LEU A 142 -1.09 -9.38 -8.22
N LYS A 143 -0.35 -8.97 -9.25
CA LYS A 143 1.01 -9.46 -9.48
C LYS A 143 1.99 -8.59 -8.72
N MET A 144 2.92 -9.20 -8.00
CA MET A 144 4.07 -8.51 -7.43
C MET A 144 5.30 -8.87 -8.26
N PHE A 145 6.08 -7.87 -8.69
CA PHE A 145 7.28 -8.08 -9.51
C PHE A 145 7.01 -8.94 -10.77
N GLY A 146 5.82 -8.79 -11.36
CA GLY A 146 5.36 -9.57 -12.51
C GLY A 146 4.87 -11.00 -12.21
N LYS A 147 4.88 -11.44 -10.94
CA LYS A 147 4.48 -12.80 -10.51
C LYS A 147 3.21 -12.79 -9.66
N THR A 148 2.38 -13.82 -9.81
CA THR A 148 1.17 -14.01 -8.99
C THR A 148 1.51 -14.51 -7.58
N ASP A 149 2.52 -15.37 -7.48
CA ASP A 149 3.06 -15.89 -6.23
C ASP A 149 4.55 -15.59 -6.19
N VAL A 150 5.02 -14.93 -5.14
CA VAL A 150 6.42 -14.55 -4.94
C VAL A 150 6.97 -15.34 -3.76
N PRO A 151 8.09 -16.06 -3.90
CA PRO A 151 8.72 -16.73 -2.77
C PRO A 151 8.95 -15.76 -1.59
N LEU A 152 8.72 -16.20 -0.36
CA LEU A 152 8.85 -15.33 0.82
C LEU A 152 10.25 -14.70 0.89
N SER A 153 11.29 -15.48 0.62
CA SER A 153 12.67 -14.99 0.60
C SER A 153 12.90 -13.92 -0.49
N GLU A 154 12.31 -14.08 -1.67
CA GLU A 154 12.40 -13.12 -2.77
C GLU A 154 11.72 -11.79 -2.39
N PHE A 155 10.53 -11.84 -1.78
CA PHE A 155 9.83 -10.63 -1.35
C PHE A 155 10.63 -9.83 -0.31
N ILE A 156 11.14 -10.52 0.71
CA ILE A 156 11.95 -9.87 1.76
C ILE A 156 13.23 -9.32 1.14
N SER A 157 14.00 -10.12 0.42
CA SER A 157 15.30 -9.69 -0.14
C SER A 157 15.20 -8.53 -1.13
N ARG A 158 14.13 -8.45 -1.94
CA ARG A 158 13.90 -7.32 -2.86
C ARG A 158 13.59 -6.02 -2.13
N LEU A 159 12.95 -6.08 -0.97
CA LEU A 159 12.43 -4.91 -0.25
C LEU A 159 13.30 -4.51 0.96
N THR A 160 14.14 -5.40 1.49
CA THR A 160 15.10 -5.09 2.56
C THR A 160 15.98 -3.87 2.25
N PRO A 161 16.55 -3.69 1.04
CA PRO A 161 17.43 -2.55 0.75
C PRO A 161 16.74 -1.19 0.85
N VAL A 162 15.40 -1.14 0.79
CA VAL A 162 14.63 0.11 0.84
C VAL A 162 13.87 0.28 2.16
N ALA A 163 13.88 -0.72 3.03
CA ALA A 163 13.22 -0.65 4.33
C ALA A 163 13.83 0.44 5.21
N ILE A 164 12.98 1.11 5.99
CA ILE A 164 13.40 2.06 7.02
C ILE A 164 13.15 1.39 8.36
N ASN A 165 14.24 0.95 9.00
CA ASN A 165 14.22 0.07 10.16
C ASN A 165 14.31 0.82 11.50
N SER A 166 14.66 2.11 11.45
CA SER A 166 14.89 2.92 12.65
C SER A 166 14.45 4.36 12.45
N THR A 167 14.23 5.06 13.56
CA THR A 167 14.00 6.51 13.56
C THR A 167 15.17 7.24 12.90
N ALA A 168 16.43 6.82 13.12
CA ALA A 168 17.59 7.45 12.50
C ALA A 168 17.60 7.33 10.96
N GLU A 169 17.27 6.15 10.43
CA GLU A 169 17.07 5.95 8.98
C GLU A 169 15.93 6.81 8.45
N TRP A 170 14.83 6.92 9.20
CA TRP A 170 13.70 7.79 8.83
C TRP A 170 14.11 9.25 8.77
N CYS A 171 14.86 9.75 9.76
CA CYS A 171 15.38 11.11 9.80
C CYS A 171 16.27 11.40 8.60
N THR A 172 17.13 10.44 8.23
CA THR A 172 18.01 10.54 7.06
C THR A 172 17.20 10.59 5.77
N ALA A 173 16.26 9.67 5.59
CA ALA A 173 15.42 9.58 4.39
C ALA A 173 14.55 10.84 4.21
N CYS A 174 13.98 11.36 5.29
CA CYS A 174 13.12 12.55 5.29
C CYS A 174 13.87 13.87 5.40
N ASN A 175 15.21 13.85 5.44
CA ASN A 175 16.05 15.01 5.69
C ASN A 175 15.57 15.86 6.89
N GLN A 176 15.27 15.19 8.00
CA GLN A 176 14.76 15.80 9.22
C GLN A 176 15.81 15.71 10.33
N THR A 177 16.14 16.85 10.94
CA THR A 177 17.25 16.98 11.91
C THR A 177 16.80 17.46 13.29
N VAL A 178 15.55 17.90 13.45
CA VAL A 178 15.09 18.55 14.69
C VAL A 178 13.76 17.99 15.20
N LEU A 179 12.82 17.70 14.31
CA LEU A 179 11.47 17.27 14.69
C LEU A 179 11.36 15.74 14.79
N ARG A 180 10.29 15.26 15.42
CA ARG A 180 9.87 13.84 15.41
C ARG A 180 10.93 12.85 15.92
N GLY A 181 11.74 13.28 16.89
CA GLY A 181 12.79 12.44 17.48
C GLY A 181 14.10 12.41 16.68
N CYS A 182 14.28 13.33 15.72
CA CYS A 182 15.50 13.45 14.92
C CYS A 182 16.56 14.40 15.50
N SER A 183 16.22 15.15 16.55
CA SER A 183 17.18 15.91 17.34
C SER A 183 17.95 14.95 18.25
N ALA A 184 19.09 14.46 17.77
CA ALA A 184 20.08 13.72 18.57
C ALA A 184 21.22 14.66 18.98
#